data_AF-A0A7C1U825-F1
#
_entry.id   AF-A0A7C1U825-F1
#
_cell.length_a   1.000
_cell.length_b   1.000
_cell.length_c   1.000
_cell.angle_alpha   90.00
_cell.angle_beta   90.00
_cell.angle_gamma   90.00
#
_symmetry.space_group_name_H-M   'P 1'
#
loop_
_entity.id
_entity.type
_entity.pdbx_description
1 polymer ?
#
loop_
_entity_poly.entity_id
_entity_poly.type
_entity_poly.pdbx_seq_one_letter_code
_entity_poly.pdbx_strand_id
1 'polypeptide(L)'
;MDRIRREFTTLTLVLIPVAIALNVAIGQLVFALKVPLYLDSIGTVLAGVLVGPWAGALTGFLSNVVWTFTGLFPEAIAWAGVAAIIGALAGAFRAGDWMKKWWKSAIAGLITGVIAAILSAPIAAYVFGGVTGSGTDALVAMFRAAGLDMLGANMAQGVVSDPIDKVVT
;
A
#
# COMPACT_ATOMS: atom_id res chain seq x y z
N MET A 1 11.71 -5.31 -22.82
CA MET A 1 10.57 -4.54 -23.39
C MET A 1 9.34 -5.40 -23.66
N ASP A 2 9.46 -6.63 -24.15
CA ASP A 2 8.29 -7.44 -24.57
C ASP A 2 7.34 -7.82 -23.44
N ARG A 3 7.84 -8.00 -22.22
CA ARG A 3 7.00 -8.32 -21.04
C ARG A 3 6.08 -7.16 -20.66
N ILE A 4 6.61 -5.93 -20.62
CA ILE A 4 5.85 -4.71 -20.33
C ILE A 4 4.75 -4.52 -21.38
N ARG A 5 5.09 -4.67 -22.67
CA ARG A 5 4.10 -4.51 -23.76
C ARG A 5 2.92 -5.47 -23.66
N ARG A 6 3.12 -6.68 -23.12
CA ARG A 6 2.03 -7.66 -22.93
C ARG A 6 1.08 -7.28 -21.79
N GLU A 7 1.57 -6.52 -20.80
CA GLU A 7 0.74 -6.08 -19.68
C GLU A 7 -0.21 -4.95 -20.09
N PHE A 8 0.20 -4.06 -21.00
CA PHE A 8 -0.60 -2.89 -21.40
C PHE A 8 -1.53 -3.16 -22.58
N THR A 9 -2.55 -3.98 -22.32
CA THR A 9 -3.68 -4.19 -23.24
C THR A 9 -4.81 -3.19 -22.99
N THR A 10 -5.79 -3.11 -23.88
CA THR A 10 -7.01 -2.29 -23.68
C THR A 10 -7.71 -2.63 -22.36
N LEU A 11 -7.76 -3.91 -21.97
CA LEU A 11 -8.37 -4.33 -20.72
C LEU A 11 -7.62 -3.77 -19.51
N THR A 12 -6.29 -3.79 -19.54
CA THR A 12 -5.45 -3.23 -18.48
C THR A 12 -5.64 -1.71 -18.35
N LEU A 13 -5.74 -1.00 -19.48
CA LEU A 13 -5.98 0.45 -19.48
C LEU A 13 -7.34 0.81 -18.86
N VAL A 14 -8.33 -0.08 -18.91
CA VAL A 14 -9.62 0.09 -18.22
C VAL A 14 -9.53 -0.34 -16.75
N LEU A 15 -8.78 -1.39 -16.45
CA LEU A 15 -8.60 -1.88 -15.07
C LEU A 15 -7.92 -0.84 -14.18
N ILE A 16 -6.90 -0.14 -14.68
CA ILE A 16 -6.10 0.81 -13.89
C ILE A 16 -6.99 1.91 -13.26
N PRO A 17 -7.83 2.67 -14.01
CA PRO A 17 -8.74 3.65 -13.42
C PRO A 17 -9.71 3.07 -12.40
N VAL A 18 -10.24 1.87 -12.64
CA VAL A 18 -11.18 1.20 -11.71
C VAL A 18 -10.47 0.84 -10.41
N ALA A 19 -9.26 0.28 -10.51
CA ALA A 19 -8.44 -0.05 -9.37
C ALA A 19 -8.03 1.19 -8.56
N ILE A 20 -7.68 2.29 -9.24
CA ILE A 20 -7.41 3.58 -8.59
C ILE A 20 -8.65 4.09 -7.84
N ALA A 21 -9.82 4.08 -8.48
CA ALA A 21 -11.06 4.54 -7.84
C ALA A 21 -11.37 3.70 -6.59
N LEU A 22 -11.15 2.39 -6.65
CA LEU A 22 -11.34 1.48 -5.52
C LEU A 22 -10.38 1.79 -4.37
N ASN A 23 -9.09 2.00 -4.66
CA ASN A 23 -8.09 2.39 -3.67
C ASN A 23 -8.46 3.70 -2.97
N VAL A 24 -8.80 4.73 -3.74
CA VAL A 24 -9.16 6.04 -3.18
C VAL A 24 -10.45 5.95 -2.36
N ALA A 25 -11.47 5.26 -2.85
CA ALA A 25 -12.74 5.15 -2.14
C ALA A 25 -12.62 4.39 -0.81
N ILE A 26 -11.96 3.22 -0.83
CA ILE A 26 -11.78 2.41 0.38
C ILE A 26 -10.79 3.09 1.34
N GLY A 27 -9.66 3.58 0.83
CA GLY A 27 -8.67 4.30 1.63
C GLY A 27 -9.26 5.53 2.31
N GLN A 28 -10.11 6.30 1.62
CA GLN A 28 -10.82 7.42 2.21
C GLN A 28 -11.81 7.00 3.29
N LEU A 29 -12.58 5.93 3.07
CA LEU A 29 -13.50 5.41 4.09
C LEU A 29 -12.74 4.97 5.35
N VAL A 30 -11.66 4.21 5.19
CA VAL A 30 -10.83 3.69 6.29
C VAL A 30 -10.17 4.85 7.05
N PHE A 31 -9.64 5.84 6.33
CA PHE A 31 -9.08 7.05 6.91
C PHE A 31 -10.12 7.85 7.71
N ALA A 32 -11.31 8.05 7.16
CA ALA A 32 -12.40 8.77 7.81
C ALA A 32 -12.89 8.06 9.09
N LEU A 33 -12.95 6.73 9.07
CA LEU A 33 -13.35 5.91 10.22
C LEU A 33 -12.22 5.72 11.24
N LYS A 34 -11.01 6.22 10.97
CA LYS A 34 -9.82 6.07 11.83
C LYS A 34 -9.52 4.61 12.19
N VAL A 35 -9.75 3.70 11.24
CA VAL A 35 -9.39 2.30 11.40
C VAL A 35 -7.86 2.20 11.47
N PRO A 36 -7.27 1.38 12.37
CA PRO A 36 -5.82 1.25 12.52
C PRO A 36 -5.19 0.36 11.43
N LEU A 37 -5.65 0.50 10.18
CA LEU A 37 -5.18 -0.14 8.95
C LEU A 37 -5.34 0.86 7.78
N TYR A 38 -4.79 0.57 6.59
CA TYR A 38 -4.84 1.47 5.44
C TYR A 38 -5.84 1.01 4.37
N LEU A 39 -5.78 -0.27 3.98
CA LEU A 39 -6.60 -0.94 2.96
C LEU A 39 -6.74 -0.15 1.64
N ASP A 40 -5.76 0.69 1.34
CA ASP A 40 -5.69 1.62 0.21
C ASP A 40 -5.03 1.00 -1.03
N SER A 41 -4.71 -0.29 -0.96
CA SER A 41 -3.89 -0.99 -1.94
C SER A 41 -4.62 -2.17 -2.60
N ILE A 42 -5.92 -2.36 -2.36
CA ILE A 42 -6.69 -3.52 -2.87
C ILE A 42 -6.70 -3.53 -4.40
N GLY A 43 -6.99 -2.40 -5.03
CA GLY A 43 -6.92 -2.26 -6.49
C GLY A 43 -5.50 -2.40 -7.02
N THR A 44 -4.49 -1.94 -6.26
CA THR A 44 -3.07 -2.07 -6.61
C THR A 44 -2.64 -3.53 -6.67
N VAL A 45 -2.98 -4.30 -5.64
CA VAL A 45 -2.70 -5.74 -5.55
C VAL A 45 -3.48 -6.49 -6.64
N LEU A 46 -4.75 -6.15 -6.85
CA LEU A 46 -5.58 -6.73 -7.90
C LEU A 46 -4.96 -6.54 -9.29
N ALA A 47 -4.53 -5.32 -9.63
CA ALA A 47 -3.86 -5.04 -10.90
C ALA A 47 -2.54 -5.81 -11.03
N GLY A 48 -1.76 -5.90 -9.95
CA GLY A 48 -0.54 -6.70 -9.89
C GLY A 48 -0.79 -8.18 -10.16
N VAL A 49 -1.78 -8.76 -9.47
CA VAL A 49 -2.11 -10.20 -9.54
C VAL A 49 -2.80 -10.58 -10.86
N LEU A 50 -3.67 -9.73 -11.40
CA LEU A 50 -4.41 -10.05 -12.63
C LEU A 50 -3.58 -9.82 -13.89
N VAL A 51 -2.74 -8.78 -13.91
CA VAL A 51 -2.04 -8.36 -15.12
C VAL A 51 -0.54 -8.61 -15.02
N GLY A 52 0.09 -8.08 -13.97
CA GLY A 52 1.53 -8.20 -13.79
C GLY A 52 2.15 -7.07 -12.98
N PRO A 53 3.45 -7.20 -12.67
CA PRO A 53 4.15 -6.30 -11.75
C PRO A 53 4.18 -4.84 -12.22
N TRP A 54 4.26 -4.57 -13.53
CA TRP A 54 4.34 -3.18 -14.02
C TRP A 54 2.98 -2.50 -14.02
N ALA A 55 1.93 -3.23 -14.40
CA ALA A 55 0.55 -2.74 -14.26
C ALA A 55 0.19 -2.47 -12.79
N GLY A 56 0.55 -3.39 -11.88
CA GLY A 56 0.38 -3.19 -10.44
C GLY A 56 1.14 -1.97 -9.93
N ALA A 57 2.42 -1.84 -10.27
CA ALA A 57 3.24 -0.72 -9.86
C ALA A 57 2.69 0.63 -10.34
N LEU A 58 2.30 0.70 -11.61
CA LEU A 58 1.70 1.91 -12.16
C LEU A 58 0.38 2.24 -11.48
N THR A 59 -0.45 1.23 -11.21
CA THR A 59 -1.73 1.41 -10.51
C THR A 59 -1.51 1.99 -9.11
N GLY A 60 -0.58 1.42 -8.33
CA GLY A 60 -0.27 1.91 -6.99
C GLY A 60 0.29 3.34 -7.00
N PHE A 61 1.26 3.61 -7.88
CA PHE A 61 1.80 4.96 -8.03
C PHE A 61 0.72 5.98 -8.38
N LEU A 62 -0.06 5.70 -9.42
CA LEU A 62 -1.11 6.60 -9.88
C LEU A 62 -2.24 6.75 -8.86
N SER A 63 -2.52 5.72 -8.05
CA SER A 63 -3.55 5.82 -7.01
C SER A 63 -3.22 6.94 -6.03
N ASN A 64 -2.00 6.98 -5.51
CA ASN A 64 -1.59 8.00 -4.55
C ASN A 64 -1.44 9.38 -5.19
N VAL A 65 -1.01 9.45 -6.45
CA VAL A 65 -0.98 10.70 -7.21
C VAL A 65 -2.39 11.26 -7.41
N VAL A 66 -3.32 10.43 -7.90
CA VAL A 66 -4.72 10.83 -8.10
C VAL A 66 -5.35 11.24 -6.78
N TRP A 67 -5.13 10.47 -5.72
CA TRP A 67 -5.64 10.78 -4.39
C TRP A 67 -5.18 12.15 -3.91
N THR A 68 -3.90 12.45 -4.09
CA THR A 68 -3.33 13.78 -3.79
C THR A 68 -4.04 14.89 -4.57
N PHE A 69 -4.25 14.69 -5.87
CA PHE A 69 -4.92 15.68 -6.72
C PHE A 69 -6.42 15.83 -6.45
N THR A 70 -7.07 14.85 -5.82
CA THR A 70 -8.45 15.04 -5.34
C THR A 70 -8.56 16.04 -4.19
N GLY A 71 -7.44 16.35 -3.51
CA GLY A 71 -7.41 17.21 -2.33
C GLY A 71 -7.91 16.54 -1.04
N LEU A 72 -8.38 15.29 -1.11
CA LEU A 72 -8.91 14.56 0.05
C LEU A 72 -7.82 14.07 1.00
N PHE A 73 -6.63 13.75 0.49
CA PHE A 73 -5.46 13.35 1.28
C PHE A 73 -4.17 13.76 0.55
N PRO A 74 -3.75 15.05 0.63
CA PRO A 74 -2.58 15.56 -0.08
C PRO A 74 -1.26 14.85 0.26
N GLU A 75 -1.17 14.27 1.46
CA GLU A 75 0.01 13.58 1.96
C GLU A 75 0.30 12.28 1.20
N ALA A 76 -0.71 11.69 0.54
CA ALA A 76 -0.64 10.40 -0.16
C ALA A 76 0.55 10.31 -1.14
N ILE A 77 0.91 11.41 -1.80
CA ILE A 77 1.99 11.47 -2.79
C ILE A 77 3.34 10.97 -2.23
N ALA A 78 3.60 11.19 -0.94
CA ALA A 78 4.84 10.76 -0.31
C ALA A 78 5.00 9.22 -0.34
N TRP A 79 3.89 8.48 -0.36
CA TRP A 79 3.87 7.02 -0.40
C TRP A 79 3.67 6.45 -1.81
N ALA A 80 3.60 7.28 -2.87
CA ALA A 80 3.38 6.79 -4.23
C ALA A 80 4.42 5.75 -4.68
N GLY A 81 5.68 5.93 -4.29
CA GLY A 81 6.74 4.94 -4.54
C GLY A 81 6.53 3.63 -3.79
N VAL A 82 6.05 3.70 -2.53
CA VAL A 82 5.74 2.51 -1.72
C VAL A 82 4.57 1.74 -2.34
N ALA A 83 3.51 2.43 -2.75
CA ALA A 83 2.38 1.83 -3.46
C ALA A 83 2.80 1.16 -4.78
N ALA A 84 3.73 1.77 -5.52
CA ALA A 84 4.30 1.15 -6.71
C ALA A 84 5.03 -0.17 -6.39
N ILE A 85 5.81 -0.20 -5.31
CA ILE A 85 6.52 -1.40 -4.85
C ILE A 85 5.53 -2.49 -4.42
N ILE A 86 4.46 -2.13 -3.70
CA ILE A 86 3.40 -3.07 -3.30
C ILE A 86 2.78 -3.74 -4.54
N GLY A 87 2.42 -2.96 -5.56
CA GLY A 87 1.84 -3.50 -6.80
C GLY A 87 2.82 -4.37 -7.60
N ALA A 88 4.10 -3.98 -7.64
CA ALA A 88 5.15 -4.78 -8.27
C ALA A 88 5.32 -6.14 -7.56
N LEU A 89 5.36 -6.14 -6.23
CA LEU A 89 5.48 -7.34 -5.42
C LEU A 89 4.30 -8.28 -5.63
N ALA A 90 3.07 -7.75 -5.64
CA ALA A 90 1.87 -8.54 -5.91
C ALA A 90 1.96 -9.31 -7.25
N GLY A 91 2.39 -8.62 -8.32
CA GLY A 91 2.62 -9.27 -9.62
C GLY A 91 3.78 -10.26 -9.62
N ALA A 92 4.86 -9.99 -8.88
CA ALA A 92 5.98 -10.92 -8.75
C ALA A 92 5.59 -12.21 -8.01
N PHE A 93 4.84 -12.10 -6.90
CA PHE A 93 4.34 -13.26 -6.15
C PHE A 93 3.37 -14.10 -6.99
N ARG A 94 2.52 -13.45 -7.80
CA ARG A 94 1.67 -14.15 -8.76
C ARG A 94 2.48 -14.94 -9.79
N ALA A 95 3.55 -14.36 -10.34
CA ALA A 95 4.42 -15.02 -11.30
C ALA A 95 5.15 -16.23 -10.69
N GLY A 96 5.41 -16.21 -9.37
CA GLY A 96 5.96 -17.33 -8.61
C GLY A 96 4.94 -18.38 -8.15
N ASP A 97 3.68 -18.29 -8.58
CA ASP A 97 2.59 -19.20 -8.17
C ASP A 97 2.21 -19.14 -6.67
N TRP A 98 2.50 -18.04 -5.98
CA TRP A 98 2.15 -17.89 -4.56
C TRP A 98 0.64 -17.68 -4.36
N MET A 99 -0.05 -17.13 -5.36
CA MET A 99 -1.50 -16.88 -5.28
C MET A 99 -2.37 -18.13 -5.38
N LYS A 100 -1.80 -19.31 -5.64
CA LYS A 100 -2.55 -20.58 -5.78
C LYS A 100 -2.95 -21.20 -4.45
N LYS A 101 -2.31 -20.82 -3.33
CA LYS A 101 -2.59 -21.37 -1.99
C LYS A 101 -2.77 -20.23 -1.01
N TRP A 102 -3.87 -20.24 -0.26
CA TRP A 102 -4.22 -19.16 0.68
C TRP A 102 -3.08 -18.81 1.65
N TRP A 103 -2.34 -19.80 2.16
CA TRP A 103 -1.23 -19.56 3.09
C TRP A 103 -0.01 -18.93 2.40
N LYS A 104 0.25 -19.24 1.12
CA LYS A 104 1.31 -18.59 0.35
C LYS A 104 0.95 -17.14 0.04
N SER A 105 -0.31 -16.87 -0.28
CA SER A 105 -0.83 -15.50 -0.42
C SER A 105 -0.69 -14.72 0.89
N ALA A 106 -1.01 -15.34 2.03
CA ALA A 106 -0.81 -14.72 3.34
C ALA A 106 0.67 -14.40 3.59
N ILE A 107 1.60 -15.30 3.30
CA ILE A 107 3.04 -15.00 3.45
C ILE A 107 3.48 -13.89 2.49
N ALA A 108 2.96 -13.87 1.25
CA ALA A 108 3.23 -12.77 0.31
C ALA A 108 2.74 -11.42 0.85
N GLY A 109 1.55 -11.40 1.45
CA GLY A 109 1.01 -10.24 2.16
C GLY A 109 1.91 -9.80 3.31
N LEU A 110 2.32 -10.73 4.19
CA LEU A 110 3.23 -10.43 5.30
C LEU A 110 4.55 -9.84 4.82
N ILE A 111 5.19 -10.42 3.81
CA ILE A 111 6.44 -9.91 3.24
C ILE A 111 6.22 -8.51 2.66
N THR A 112 5.13 -8.32 1.91
CA THR A 112 4.79 -7.03 1.31
C THR A 112 4.55 -5.97 2.39
N GLY A 113 3.87 -6.33 3.48
CA GLY A 113 3.62 -5.43 4.60
C GLY A 113 4.88 -5.08 5.38
N VAL A 114 5.80 -6.01 5.59
CA VAL A 114 7.10 -5.69 6.22
C VAL A 114 7.91 -4.74 5.34
N ILE A 115 7.94 -4.96 4.02
CA ILE A 115 8.61 -4.05 3.08
C ILE A 115 7.94 -2.68 3.11
N ALA A 116 6.61 -2.63 3.08
CA ALA A 116 5.85 -1.39 3.18
C ALA A 116 6.17 -0.64 4.48
N ALA A 117 6.20 -1.33 5.63
CA ALA A 117 6.52 -0.74 6.93
C ALA A 117 7.90 -0.09 6.96
N ILE A 118 8.92 -0.81 6.48
CA ILE A 118 10.31 -0.33 6.47
C ILE A 118 10.45 0.91 5.59
N LEU A 119 9.73 0.97 4.47
CA LEU A 119 9.78 2.10 3.54
C LEU A 119 8.91 3.27 4.01
N SER A 120 7.76 3.00 4.61
CA SER A 120 6.78 4.01 5.04
C SER A 120 7.18 4.71 6.34
N ALA A 121 7.77 3.99 7.30
CA ALA A 121 8.06 4.54 8.62
C ALA A 121 9.04 5.73 8.62
N PRO A 122 10.13 5.76 7.82
CA PRO A 122 11.01 6.93 7.71
C PRO A 122 10.30 8.12 7.06
N ILE A 123 9.41 7.86 6.09
CA ILE A 123 8.61 8.90 5.44
C ILE A 123 7.69 9.54 6.48
N ALA A 124 6.92 8.73 7.21
CA ALA A 124 6.04 9.20 8.27
C ALA A 124 6.81 9.99 9.35
N ALA A 125 7.92 9.45 9.84
CA ALA A 125 8.73 10.07 10.89
C ALA A 125 9.34 11.41 10.44
N TYR A 126 10.07 11.44 9.32
CA TYR A 126 10.87 12.60 8.96
C TYR A 126 10.13 13.65 8.11
N VAL A 127 9.16 13.24 7.30
CA VAL A 127 8.40 14.16 6.43
C VAL A 127 7.19 14.74 7.17
N PHE A 128 6.52 13.92 7.98
CA PHE A 128 5.26 14.29 8.64
C PHE A 128 5.36 14.39 10.17
N GLY A 129 6.56 14.26 10.76
CA GLY A 129 6.75 14.33 12.21
C GLY A 129 6.16 13.14 12.98
N GLY A 130 5.88 12.04 12.27
CA GLY A 130 5.38 10.78 12.82
C GLY A 130 3.88 10.74 13.09
N VAL A 131 3.11 11.75 12.67
CA VAL A 131 1.64 11.76 12.79
C VAL A 131 1.09 12.23 11.45
N THR A 132 0.20 11.44 10.85
CA THR A 132 -0.28 11.62 9.47
C THR A 132 -1.78 11.94 9.40
N GLY A 133 -2.45 11.97 10.54
CA GLY A 133 -3.90 12.05 10.64
C GLY A 133 -4.60 10.72 10.36
N SER A 134 -3.89 9.60 10.22
CA SER A 134 -4.50 8.29 9.94
C SER A 134 -4.91 7.56 11.21
N GLY A 135 -5.67 6.47 11.10
CA GLY A 135 -6.04 5.64 12.25
C GLY A 135 -4.85 4.89 12.88
N THR A 136 -3.78 4.65 12.11
CA THR A 136 -2.56 3.99 12.61
C THR A 136 -1.75 4.90 13.54
N ASP A 137 -1.96 6.22 13.52
CA ASP A 137 -1.34 7.15 14.46
C ASP A 137 -1.67 6.81 15.93
N ALA A 138 -2.79 6.13 16.19
CA ALA A 138 -3.12 5.62 17.52
C ALA A 138 -2.06 4.60 18.00
N LEU A 139 -1.59 3.72 17.11
CA LEU A 139 -0.50 2.78 17.41
C LEU A 139 0.82 3.53 17.60
N VAL A 140 1.11 4.55 16.77
CA VAL A 140 2.31 5.38 16.94
C VAL A 140 2.29 6.06 18.32
N ALA A 141 1.15 6.64 18.73
CA ALA A 141 0.99 7.28 20.02
C ALA A 141 1.19 6.28 21.19
N MET A 142 0.65 5.07 21.08
CA MET A 142 0.88 4.00 22.07
C MET A 142 2.37 3.66 22.19
N PHE A 143 3.08 3.51 21.07
CA PHE A 143 4.50 3.20 21.07
C PHE A 143 5.38 4.35 21.56
N ARG A 144 5.00 5.59 21.27
CA ARG A 144 5.63 6.79 21.86
C ARG A 144 5.44 6.83 23.37
N ALA A 145 4.25 6.52 23.86
CA ALA A 145 3.96 6.43 25.29
C ALA A 145 4.75 5.30 25.98
N ALA A 146 5.07 4.23 25.25
CA ALA A 146 5.97 3.17 25.70
C ALA A 146 7.47 3.56 25.69
N GLY A 147 7.80 4.81 25.32
CA GLY A 147 9.15 5.35 25.38
C GLY A 147 9.96 5.24 24.08
N LEU A 148 9.36 4.78 22.97
CA LEU A 148 10.04 4.77 21.69
C LEU A 148 10.21 6.18 21.12
N ASP A 149 11.33 6.41 20.44
CA ASP A 149 11.56 7.61 19.67
C ASP A 149 10.66 7.65 18.43
N MET A 150 10.75 8.72 17.64
CA MET A 150 9.83 8.93 16.51
C MET A 150 9.91 7.84 15.46
N LEU A 151 11.14 7.51 15.06
CA LEU A 151 11.37 6.50 14.06
C LEU A 151 11.01 5.12 14.61
N GLY A 152 11.41 4.81 15.85
CA GLY A 152 11.08 3.54 16.51
C GLY A 152 9.57 3.32 16.65
N ALA A 153 8.82 4.35 17.01
CA ALA A 153 7.36 4.26 17.12
C ALA A 153 6.67 4.03 15.76
N ASN A 154 7.12 4.71 14.70
CA ASN A 154 6.59 4.52 13.35
C ASN A 154 6.99 3.14 12.77
N MET A 155 8.21 2.67 13.05
CA MET A 155 8.65 1.33 12.69
C MET A 155 7.84 0.26 13.41
N ALA A 156 7.62 0.42 14.72
CA ALA A 156 6.82 -0.51 15.52
C ALA A 156 5.35 -0.55 15.04
N GLN A 157 4.76 0.62 14.75
CA GLN A 157 3.44 0.69 14.14
C GLN A 157 3.40 -0.03 12.80
N GLY A 158 4.33 0.28 11.89
CA GLY A 158 4.36 -0.33 10.56
C GLY A 158 4.49 -1.85 10.64
N VAL A 159 5.38 -2.39 11.48
CA VAL A 159 5.57 -3.84 11.63
C VAL A 159 4.33 -4.53 12.21
N VAL A 160 3.50 -3.82 12.98
CA VAL A 160 2.25 -4.39 13.53
C VAL A 160 1.10 -4.29 12.53
N SER A 161 0.86 -3.13 11.94
CA SER A 161 -0.32 -2.92 11.09
C SER A 161 -0.10 -3.34 9.64
N ASP A 162 1.06 -3.02 9.04
CA ASP A 162 1.22 -3.16 7.58
C ASP A 162 1.23 -4.63 7.13
N PRO A 163 1.85 -5.59 7.86
CA PRO A 163 1.69 -7.01 7.55
C PRO A 163 0.24 -7.49 7.61
N ILE A 164 -0.53 -7.03 8.60
CA ILE A 164 -1.95 -7.39 8.72
C ILE A 164 -2.73 -6.79 7.55
N ASP A 165 -2.49 -5.50 7.28
CA ASP A 165 -3.08 -4.76 6.17
C ASP A 165 -2.86 -5.49 4.83
N LYS A 166 -1.61 -5.83 4.52
CA LYS A 166 -1.25 -6.48 3.24
C LYS A 166 -1.61 -7.95 3.16
N VAL A 167 -1.95 -8.62 4.26
CA VAL A 167 -2.56 -9.96 4.23
C VAL A 167 -4.05 -9.88 3.88
N VAL A 168 -4.73 -8.82 4.32
CA VAL A 168 -6.15 -8.58 4.05
C VAL A 168 -6.38 -8.04 2.63
N THR A 169 -5.41 -7.28 2.11
CA THR A 169 -5.42 -6.63 0.80
C THR A 169 -5.08 -7.58 -0.34
#